data_AF-A0AA96YG20-F1
#
_entry.id   AF-A0AA96YG20-F1
#
_cell.length_a   1.000
_cell.length_b   1.000
_cell.length_c   1.000
_cell.angle_alpha   90.00
_cell.angle_beta   90.00
_cell.angle_gamma   90.00
#
_symmetry.space_group_name_H-M   'P 1'
#
loop_
_entity.id
_entity.type
_entity.pdbx_description
1 polymer ?
#
loop_
_entity_poly.entity_id
_entity_poly.type
_entity_poly.pdbx_seq_one_letter_code
_entity_poly.pdbx_strand_id
1 'polypeptide(L)'
;MSEKFEREERYIVFKVKDLSEHKLGWVRDVIRLNDIPTVDAVVVEADWPEYEPTWAAIERRVTGAQWNGEGLPPVGQKIEMKNKRSTEEWARPGFQEVTITAMGTQLFLVTYSDGGDENCGHLSEYDFRPLSSPEQKAAEERQRAARQMCLDAGHESPTPGQISMGLKLFDAGYRKQVAP
;
A
#
# COMPACT_ATOMS: atom_id res chain seq x y z
N MET A 1 -19.35 -5.49 -1.57
CA MET A 1 -19.45 -5.83 -3.00
C MET A 1 -18.53 -4.86 -3.71
N SER A 2 -17.29 -5.25 -4.03
CA SER A 2 -16.41 -4.39 -4.84
C SER A 2 -17.02 -4.31 -6.23
N GLU A 3 -17.24 -3.10 -6.74
CA GLU A 3 -17.67 -2.92 -8.12
C GLU A 3 -16.64 -3.58 -9.05
N LYS A 4 -17.14 -4.35 -10.02
CA LYS A 4 -16.29 -5.02 -11.01
C LYS A 4 -15.66 -3.93 -11.87
N PHE A 5 -14.33 -3.91 -11.97
CA PHE A 5 -13.65 -2.98 -12.86
C PHE A 5 -13.96 -3.34 -14.31
N GLU A 6 -14.50 -2.39 -15.05
CA GLU A 6 -14.86 -2.55 -16.46
C GLU A 6 -14.24 -1.42 -17.29
N ARG A 7 -13.61 -1.78 -18.41
CA ARG A 7 -13.06 -0.82 -19.36
C ARG A 7 -14.22 -0.32 -20.25
N GLU A 8 -14.55 0.96 -20.14
CA GLU A 8 -15.65 1.57 -20.87
C GLU A 8 -15.17 2.45 -22.03
N GLU A 9 -15.90 2.46 -23.14
CA GLU A 9 -15.69 3.39 -24.24
C GLU A 9 -16.29 4.76 -23.91
N ARG A 10 -15.51 5.61 -23.22
CA ARG A 10 -15.99 6.90 -22.71
C ARG A 10 -15.62 8.11 -23.58
N TYR A 11 -14.58 7.98 -24.40
CA TYR A 11 -13.98 9.09 -25.11
C TYR A 11 -13.65 8.70 -26.55
N ILE A 12 -13.90 9.63 -27.47
CA ILE A 12 -13.34 9.59 -28.82
C ILE A 12 -12.16 10.55 -28.84
N VAL A 13 -10.97 10.03 -29.16
CA VAL A 13 -9.71 10.80 -29.16
C VAL A 13 -9.20 10.93 -30.59
N PHE A 14 -8.88 12.15 -30.99
CA PHE A 14 -8.24 12.44 -32.27
C PHE A 14 -6.79 12.88 -32.07
N LYS A 15 -5.86 12.22 -32.75
CA LYS A 15 -4.48 12.72 -32.86
C LYS A 15 -4.46 13.93 -33.78
N VAL A 16 -4.17 15.09 -33.21
CA VAL A 16 -4.14 16.36 -33.96
C VAL A 16 -3.15 16.30 -35.13
N LYS A 17 -2.00 15.64 -34.96
CA LYS A 17 -0.98 15.48 -36.01
C LYS A 17 -1.46 14.66 -37.23
N ASP A 18 -2.48 13.82 -37.05
CA ASP A 18 -3.02 12.95 -38.11
C ASP A 18 -4.20 13.63 -38.85
N LEU A 19 -4.57 14.85 -38.44
CA LEU A 19 -5.61 15.66 -39.07
C LEU A 19 -4.99 16.79 -39.89
N SER A 20 -5.50 17.01 -41.11
CA SER A 20 -5.20 18.24 -41.85
C SER A 20 -5.85 19.45 -41.16
N GLU A 21 -5.33 20.66 -41.38
CA GLU A 21 -5.87 21.89 -40.79
C GLU A 21 -7.38 22.05 -41.04
N HIS A 22 -7.82 21.75 -42.28
CA HIS A 22 -9.25 21.77 -42.63
C HIS A 22 -10.08 20.79 -41.80
N LYS A 23 -9.61 19.54 -41.63
CA LYS A 23 -10.33 18.53 -40.83
C LYS A 23 -10.33 18.90 -39.34
N LEU A 24 -9.22 19.42 -38.83
CA LEU A 24 -9.14 19.90 -37.45
C LEU A 24 -10.08 21.07 -37.20
N GLY A 25 -10.16 22.02 -38.14
CA GLY A 25 -11.13 23.11 -38.12
C GLY A 25 -12.56 22.59 -38.05
N TRP A 26 -12.91 21.64 -38.92
CA TRP A 26 -14.23 21.01 -38.91
C TRP A 26 -14.56 20.32 -37.57
N VAL A 27 -13.63 19.53 -37.01
CA VAL A 27 -13.83 18.88 -35.70
C VAL A 27 -14.06 19.92 -34.60
N ARG A 28 -13.25 20.99 -34.58
CA ARG A 28 -13.40 22.08 -33.60
C ARG A 28 -14.74 22.81 -33.75
N ASP A 29 -15.18 23.03 -34.98
CA ASP A 29 -16.48 23.65 -35.27
C ASP A 29 -17.62 22.74 -34.79
N VAL A 30 -17.57 21.43 -35.03
CA VAL A 30 -18.58 20.49 -34.52
C VAL A 30 -18.65 20.54 -32.99
N ILE A 31 -17.51 20.50 -32.30
CA ILE A 31 -17.44 20.58 -30.83
C ILE A 31 -18.06 21.89 -30.35
N ARG A 32 -17.64 23.03 -30.91
CA ARG A 32 -18.09 24.37 -30.50
C ARG A 32 -19.56 24.61 -30.82
N LEU A 33 -20.02 24.25 -32.01
CA LEU A 33 -21.38 24.55 -32.49
C LEU A 33 -22.45 23.67 -31.84
N ASN A 34 -22.07 22.53 -31.26
CA ASN A 34 -22.98 21.63 -30.56
C ASN A 34 -22.73 21.60 -29.04
N ASP A 35 -21.95 22.56 -28.51
CA ASP A 35 -21.62 22.67 -27.08
C ASP A 35 -21.14 21.36 -26.46
N ILE A 36 -20.34 20.58 -27.20
CA ILE A 36 -19.82 19.29 -26.74
C ILE A 36 -18.76 19.55 -25.67
N PRO A 37 -18.92 19.03 -24.44
CA PRO A 37 -17.94 19.25 -23.38
C PRO A 37 -16.58 18.63 -23.73
N THR A 38 -15.51 19.39 -23.49
CA THR A 38 -14.14 18.90 -23.58
C THR A 38 -13.58 18.67 -22.17
N VAL A 39 -12.70 17.68 -22.04
CA VAL A 39 -12.00 17.39 -20.78
C VAL A 39 -10.50 17.44 -21.00
N ASP A 40 -9.79 17.99 -20.02
CA ASP A 40 -8.33 17.88 -19.98
C ASP A 40 -7.96 16.47 -19.53
N ALA A 41 -7.22 15.74 -20.37
CA ALA A 41 -6.86 14.35 -20.12
C ALA A 41 -5.45 14.03 -20.64
N VAL A 42 -4.83 13.05 -19.99
CA VAL A 42 -3.63 12.37 -20.51
C VAL A 42 -4.10 11.14 -21.29
N VAL A 43 -3.57 10.97 -22.51
CA VAL A 43 -3.84 9.81 -23.35
C VAL A 43 -2.63 8.88 -23.30
N VAL A 44 -2.85 7.62 -22.95
CA VAL A 44 -1.83 6.56 -23.03
C VAL A 44 -2.23 5.63 -24.16
N GLU A 45 -1.38 5.53 -25.19
CA GLU A 45 -1.66 4.72 -26.37
C GLU A 45 -1.41 3.24 -26.11
N ALA A 46 -2.12 2.36 -26.82
CA ALA A 46 -2.04 0.91 -26.61
C ALA A 46 -0.68 0.29 -26.93
N ASP A 47 0.11 0.94 -27.78
CA ASP A 47 1.46 0.54 -28.16
C ASP A 47 2.55 1.09 -27.24
N TRP A 48 2.20 1.95 -26.27
CA TRP A 48 3.14 2.47 -25.29
C TRP A 48 3.35 1.47 -24.15
N PRO A 49 4.59 1.33 -23.64
CA PRO A 49 4.87 0.43 -22.53
C PRO A 49 4.08 0.77 -21.25
N GLU A 50 3.62 2.01 -21.11
CA GLU A 50 2.83 2.49 -19.98
C GLU A 50 1.33 2.09 -20.04
N TYR A 51 0.83 1.53 -21.16
CA TYR A 51 -0.59 1.24 -21.35
C TYR A 51 -1.18 0.31 -20.29
N GLU A 52 -0.67 -0.93 -20.20
CA GLU A 52 -1.15 -1.89 -19.22
C GLU A 52 -0.81 -1.49 -17.76
N PRO A 53 0.38 -0.94 -17.46
CA PRO A 53 0.66 -0.39 -16.13
C PRO A 53 -0.33 0.68 -15.67
N THR A 54 -0.76 1.57 -16.58
CA THR A 54 -1.74 2.62 -16.29
C THR A 54 -3.10 2.01 -15.97
N TRP A 55 -3.56 1.04 -16.76
CA TRP A 55 -4.79 0.31 -16.49
C TRP A 55 -4.77 -0.37 -15.13
N ALA A 56 -3.69 -1.10 -14.81
CA ALA A 56 -3.56 -1.78 -13.53
C ALA A 56 -3.56 -0.80 -12.35
N ALA A 57 -2.95 0.39 -12.51
CA ALA A 57 -2.98 1.43 -11.48
C ALA A 57 -4.40 1.98 -11.26
N ILE A 58 -5.15 2.23 -12.34
CA ILE A 58 -6.54 2.71 -12.26
C ILE A 58 -7.43 1.63 -11.65
N GLU A 59 -7.32 0.38 -12.09
CA GLU A 59 -8.09 -0.76 -11.57
C GLU A 59 -7.86 -0.92 -10.07
N ARG A 60 -6.60 -0.93 -9.61
CA ARG A 60 -6.27 -1.02 -8.18
C ARG A 60 -6.89 0.13 -7.39
N ARG A 61 -6.85 1.36 -7.93
CA ARG A 61 -7.46 2.53 -7.30
C ARG A 61 -8.97 2.40 -7.20
N VAL A 62 -9.66 1.99 -8.27
CA VAL A 62 -11.13 1.92 -8.34
C VAL A 62 -11.67 0.77 -7.49
N THR A 63 -11.02 -0.40 -7.55
CA THR A 63 -11.44 -1.59 -6.80
C THR A 63 -11.04 -1.54 -5.33
N GLY A 64 -10.14 -0.61 -4.95
CA GLY A 64 -9.51 -0.60 -3.64
C GLY A 64 -8.65 -1.83 -3.38
N ALA A 65 -8.20 -2.52 -4.44
CA ALA A 65 -7.39 -3.72 -4.32
C ALA A 65 -6.13 -3.41 -3.51
N GLN A 66 -5.91 -4.23 -2.48
CA GLN A 66 -4.73 -4.14 -1.62
C GLN A 66 -3.48 -4.48 -2.43
N TRP A 67 -2.42 -3.70 -2.26
CA TRP A 67 -1.11 -4.04 -2.81
C TRP A 67 -0.72 -5.43 -2.32
N ASN A 68 -0.28 -6.28 -3.24
CA ASN A 68 0.04 -7.69 -2.98
C ASN A 68 1.46 -7.90 -2.44
N GLY A 69 2.26 -6.84 -2.33
CA GLY A 69 3.64 -6.90 -1.84
C GLY A 69 4.68 -6.96 -2.96
N GLU A 70 4.26 -7.01 -4.23
CA GLU A 70 5.18 -7.00 -5.37
C GLU A 70 5.44 -5.58 -5.87
N GLY A 71 6.72 -5.24 -6.04
CA GLY A 71 7.14 -3.90 -6.49
C GLY A 71 7.11 -2.87 -5.35
N LEU A 72 6.84 -1.61 -5.70
CA LEU A 72 6.69 -0.54 -4.70
C LEU A 72 5.21 -0.37 -4.33
N PRO A 73 4.90 -0.05 -3.05
CA PRO A 73 3.53 0.19 -2.65
C PRO A 73 2.96 1.44 -3.34
N PRO A 74 1.68 1.44 -3.74
CA PRO A 74 1.07 2.59 -4.39
C PRO A 74 0.80 3.72 -3.39
N VAL A 75 0.84 4.95 -3.90
CA VAL A 75 0.45 6.15 -3.15
C VAL A 75 -1.04 6.09 -2.78
N GLY A 76 -1.36 6.52 -1.56
CA GLY A 76 -2.70 6.56 -0.98
C GLY A 76 -3.11 5.26 -0.28
N GLN A 77 -2.28 4.22 -0.30
CA GLN A 77 -2.62 2.94 0.31
C GLN A 77 -2.01 2.79 1.72
N LYS A 78 -2.80 2.18 2.61
CA LYS A 78 -2.32 1.70 3.90
C LYS A 78 -1.51 0.41 3.72
N ILE A 79 -0.29 0.43 4.21
CA ILE A 79 0.65 -0.69 4.16
C ILE A 79 1.36 -0.84 5.51
N GLU A 80 2.15 -1.88 5.65
CA GLU A 80 3.04 -2.06 6.79
C GLU A 80 4.49 -1.78 6.39
N MET A 81 5.18 -0.95 7.18
CA MET A 81 6.55 -0.54 6.92
C MET A 81 7.45 -0.76 8.14
N LYS A 82 8.69 -1.17 7.90
CA LYS A 82 9.71 -1.29 8.94
C LYS A 82 11.05 -0.78 8.42
N ASN A 83 11.83 -0.07 9.25
CA ASN A 83 13.21 0.24 8.93
C ASN A 83 14.08 -1.03 9.06
N LYS A 84 14.88 -1.35 8.04
CA LYS A 84 15.73 -2.55 8.02
C LYS A 84 16.72 -2.63 9.17
N ARG A 85 17.14 -1.47 9.70
CA ARG A 85 18.12 -1.32 10.78
C ARG A 85 17.47 -0.93 12.11
N SER A 86 16.14 -1.02 12.23
CA SER A 86 15.46 -0.73 13.49
C SER A 86 15.96 -1.65 14.61
N THR A 87 16.24 -1.06 15.76
CA THR A 87 16.59 -1.77 17.01
C THR A 87 15.57 -1.39 18.10
N GLU A 88 15.62 -1.99 19.27
CA GLU A 88 14.75 -1.56 20.38
C GLU A 88 15.10 -0.14 20.87
N GLU A 89 16.35 0.29 20.67
CA GLU A 89 16.87 1.59 21.13
C GLU A 89 16.74 2.69 20.07
N TRP A 90 16.63 2.33 18.80
CA TRP A 90 16.64 3.27 17.67
C TRP A 90 15.67 2.81 16.57
N ALA A 91 14.62 3.61 16.39
CA ALA A 91 13.42 3.35 15.57
C ALA A 91 12.54 2.19 16.08
N ARG A 92 11.28 2.14 15.62
CA ARG A 92 10.34 1.10 16.07
C ARG A 92 10.74 -0.26 15.45
N PRO A 93 10.99 -1.32 16.24
CA PRO A 93 11.55 -2.58 15.75
C PRO A 93 10.56 -3.46 14.96
N GLY A 94 9.26 -3.13 15.01
CA GLY A 94 8.19 -3.85 14.33
C GLY A 94 7.62 -3.08 13.14
N PHE A 95 6.94 -3.81 12.25
CA PHE A 95 6.15 -3.21 11.18
C PHE A 95 5.09 -2.25 11.75
N GLN A 96 4.99 -1.08 11.14
CA GLN A 96 4.05 -0.02 11.50
C GLN A 96 3.05 0.19 10.37
N GLU A 97 1.78 0.42 10.72
CA GLU A 97 0.76 0.78 9.74
C GLU A 97 0.93 2.23 9.30
N VAL A 98 1.19 2.43 8.02
CA VAL A 98 1.42 3.75 7.43
C VAL A 98 0.65 3.90 6.13
N THR A 99 0.32 5.14 5.77
CA THR A 99 -0.21 5.46 4.44
C THR A 99 0.92 6.05 3.60
N ILE A 100 1.14 5.55 2.38
CA ILE A 100 2.09 6.19 1.45
C ILE A 100 1.46 7.50 0.94
N THR A 101 2.07 8.64 1.23
CA THR A 101 1.51 9.95 0.86
C THR A 101 2.11 10.50 -0.43
N ALA A 102 3.41 10.23 -0.65
CA ALA A 102 4.09 10.55 -1.90
C ALA A 102 5.28 9.60 -2.11
N MET A 103 5.67 9.38 -3.36
CA MET A 103 6.82 8.54 -3.69
C MET A 103 7.55 9.07 -4.93
N GLY A 104 8.86 9.24 -4.80
CA GLY A 104 9.78 9.51 -5.92
C GLY A 104 10.67 8.30 -6.19
N THR A 105 11.72 8.50 -6.98
CA THR A 105 12.63 7.41 -7.40
C THR A 105 13.45 6.81 -6.26
N GLN A 106 13.76 7.62 -5.25
CA GLN A 106 14.65 7.24 -4.14
C GLN A 106 14.01 7.48 -2.77
N LEU A 107 13.17 8.51 -2.67
CA LEU A 107 12.56 8.95 -1.43
C LEU A 107 11.05 8.70 -1.46
N PHE A 108 10.49 8.54 -0.27
CA PHE A 108 9.06 8.43 -0.09
C PHE A 108 8.64 9.23 1.15
N LEU A 109 7.36 9.62 1.19
CA LEU A 109 6.70 10.20 2.36
C LEU A 109 5.57 9.28 2.81
N VAL A 110 5.42 9.16 4.12
CA VAL A 110 4.33 8.42 4.76
C VAL A 110 3.68 9.23 5.85
N THR A 111 2.44 8.88 6.14
CA THR A 111 1.72 9.31 7.34
C THR A 111 1.50 8.09 8.23
N TYR A 112 1.96 8.16 9.49
CA TYR A 112 1.72 7.11 10.48
C TYR A 112 0.24 7.07 10.87
N SER A 113 -0.31 5.86 10.99
CA SER A 113 -1.71 5.70 11.39
C SER A 113 -1.95 6.02 12.87
N ASP A 114 -0.91 5.93 13.70
CA ASP A 114 -0.94 6.27 15.12
C ASP A 114 -0.46 7.71 15.34
N GLY A 115 -1.38 8.66 15.19
CA GLY A 115 -1.13 10.07 15.52
C GLY A 115 -1.00 10.99 14.31
N GLY A 116 -0.91 10.44 13.09
CA GLY A 116 -0.94 11.25 11.86
C GLY A 116 0.37 11.99 11.56
N ASP A 117 1.45 11.68 12.28
CA ASP A 117 2.76 12.26 12.01
C ASP A 117 3.27 11.84 10.63
N GLU A 118 3.85 12.79 9.90
CA GLU A 118 4.49 12.52 8.63
C GLU A 118 5.96 12.16 8.80
N ASN A 119 6.47 11.30 7.93
CA ASN A 119 7.86 10.91 7.90
C ASN A 119 8.34 10.69 6.47
N CYS A 120 9.64 10.80 6.26
CA CYS A 120 10.26 10.55 4.98
C CYS A 120 11.48 9.64 5.13
N GLY A 121 11.74 8.84 4.11
CA GLY A 121 12.85 7.90 4.12
C GLY A 121 13.36 7.58 2.73
N HIS A 122 14.53 6.93 2.67
CA HIS A 122 15.06 6.38 1.45
C HIS A 122 14.53 4.95 1.24
N LEU A 123 14.01 4.65 0.05
CA LEU A 123 13.34 3.37 -0.26
C LEU A 123 14.21 2.15 0.08
N SER A 124 15.53 2.25 -0.08
CA SER A 124 16.43 1.13 0.20
C SER A 124 16.55 0.77 1.68
N GLU A 125 16.19 1.67 2.60
CA GLU A 125 16.35 1.50 4.05
C GLU A 125 15.15 0.83 4.72
N TYR A 126 14.05 0.68 3.99
CA TYR A 126 12.78 0.19 4.53
C TYR A 126 12.33 -1.10 3.83
N ASP A 127 11.66 -1.94 4.60
CA ASP A 127 10.88 -3.07 4.12
C ASP A 127 9.40 -2.69 4.14
N PHE A 128 8.71 -2.98 3.05
CA PHE A 128 7.28 -2.76 2.90
C PHE A 128 6.58 -4.10 2.74
N ARG A 129 5.41 -4.26 3.38
CA ARG A 129 4.53 -5.40 3.15
C ARG A 129 3.07 -4.94 3.08
N PRO A 130 2.18 -5.73 2.43
CA PRO A 130 0.75 -5.48 2.47
C PRO A 130 0.23 -5.37 3.90
N LEU A 131 -0.91 -4.69 4.06
CA LEU A 131 -1.55 -4.63 5.36
C LEU A 131 -1.95 -6.05 5.80
N SER A 132 -1.35 -6.53 6.89
CA SER A 132 -1.72 -7.82 7.48
C SER A 132 -3.18 -7.81 7.91
N SER A 133 -3.92 -8.89 7.63
CA SER A 133 -5.30 -9.03 8.10
C SER A 133 -5.37 -8.94 9.63
N PRO A 134 -6.50 -8.50 10.22
CA PRO A 134 -6.66 -8.46 11.67
C PRO A 134 -6.34 -9.79 12.37
N GLU A 135 -6.66 -10.91 11.70
CA GLU A 135 -6.36 -12.26 12.19
C GLU A 135 -4.85 -12.56 12.20
N GLN A 136 -4.13 -12.15 11.16
CA GLN A 136 -2.66 -12.28 11.10
C GLN A 136 -1.99 -11.39 12.15
N LYS A 137 -2.47 -10.16 12.35
CA LYS A 137 -1.98 -9.26 13.41
C LYS A 137 -2.19 -9.87 14.80
N ALA A 138 -3.40 -10.39 15.06
CA ALA A 138 -3.71 -11.08 16.31
C ALA A 138 -2.86 -12.34 16.51
N ALA A 139 -2.58 -13.10 15.44
CA ALA A 139 -1.72 -14.27 15.49
C ALA A 139 -0.24 -13.92 15.74
N GLU A 140 0.30 -12.89 15.08
CA GLU A 140 1.65 -12.38 15.32
C GLU A 140 1.80 -11.84 16.75
N GLU A 141 0.82 -11.06 17.23
CA GLU A 141 0.82 -10.54 18.60
C GLU A 141 0.76 -11.67 19.63
N ARG A 142 -0.10 -12.67 19.41
CA ARG A 142 -0.21 -13.87 20.24
C ARG A 142 1.10 -14.65 20.27
N GLN A 143 1.75 -14.86 19.12
CA GLN A 143 3.05 -15.53 19.05
C GLN A 143 4.14 -14.74 19.76
N ARG A 144 4.17 -13.41 19.58
CA ARG A 144 5.12 -12.53 20.26
C ARG A 144 4.93 -12.56 21.76
N ALA A 145 3.68 -12.48 22.24
CA ALA A 145 3.37 -12.54 23.67
C ALA A 145 3.75 -13.90 24.28
N ALA A 146 3.46 -14.99 23.59
CA ALA A 146 3.90 -16.33 24.01
C ALA A 146 5.43 -16.45 24.08
N ARG A 147 6.15 -15.92 23.09
CA ARG A 147 7.62 -15.90 23.10
C ARG A 147 8.16 -15.04 24.25
N GLN A 148 7.55 -13.89 24.52
CA GLN A 148 7.94 -13.04 25.64
C GLN A 148 7.72 -13.74 26.98
N MET A 149 6.62 -14.49 27.15
CA MET A 149 6.42 -15.30 28.36
C MET A 149 7.53 -16.33 28.57
N CYS A 150 8.02 -16.96 27.49
CA CYS A 150 9.15 -17.88 27.59
C CYS A 150 10.45 -17.18 27.99
N LEU A 151 10.72 -15.99 27.42
CA LEU A 151 11.88 -15.18 27.77
C LEU A 151 11.83 -14.75 29.24
N ASP A 152 10.69 -14.25 29.70
CA ASP A 152 10.44 -13.85 31.08
C ASP A 152 10.59 -15.03 32.07
N ALA A 153 10.33 -16.26 31.61
CA ALA A 153 10.56 -17.50 32.37
C ALA A 153 12.03 -17.97 32.36
N GLY A 154 12.94 -17.21 31.76
CA GLY A 154 14.38 -17.50 31.73
C GLY A 154 14.84 -18.34 30.53
N HIS A 155 14.01 -18.53 29.49
CA HIS A 155 14.42 -19.23 28.28
C HIS A 155 14.92 -18.25 27.21
N GLU A 156 16.21 -17.92 27.22
CA GLU A 156 16.83 -16.94 26.30
C GLU A 156 16.68 -17.30 24.81
N SER A 157 16.56 -18.59 24.48
CA SER A 157 16.29 -19.08 23.13
C SER A 157 15.20 -20.15 23.16
N PRO A 158 13.91 -19.76 23.18
CA PRO A 158 12.79 -20.69 23.31
C PRO A 158 12.72 -21.66 22.12
N THR A 159 12.70 -22.95 22.41
CA THR A 159 12.42 -24.01 21.43
C THR A 159 10.96 -23.95 20.96
N PRO A 160 10.62 -24.56 19.80
CA PRO A 160 9.23 -24.62 19.34
C PRO A 160 8.26 -25.22 20.37
N GLY A 161 8.71 -26.22 21.14
CA GLY A 161 7.91 -26.82 22.22
C GLY A 161 7.61 -25.84 23.37
N GLN A 162 8.59 -25.01 23.75
CA GLN A 162 8.42 -23.97 24.76
C GLN A 162 7.50 -22.86 24.27
N ILE A 163 7.61 -22.44 23.01
CA ILE A 163 6.70 -21.47 22.41
C ILE A 163 5.26 -22.01 22.37
N SER A 164 5.07 -23.30 22.05
CA SER A 164 3.76 -23.96 22.11
C SER A 164 3.17 -23.93 23.52
N MET A 165 3.99 -24.12 24.55
CA MET A 165 3.55 -23.97 25.95
C MET A 165 3.16 -22.52 26.26
N GLY A 166 3.98 -21.54 25.85
CA GLY A 166 3.68 -20.11 26.02
C GLY A 166 2.36 -19.70 25.36
N LEU A 167 2.05 -20.24 24.17
CA LEU A 167 0.79 -20.02 23.48
C LEU A 167 -0.40 -20.51 24.31
N LYS A 168 -0.34 -21.74 24.83
CA LYS A 168 -1.41 -22.30 25.68
C LYS A 168 -1.64 -21.47 26.94
N LEU A 169 -0.57 -20.99 27.57
CA LEU A 169 -0.67 -20.12 28.75
C LEU A 169 -1.30 -18.77 28.39
N PHE A 170 -0.90 -18.16 27.28
CA PHE A 170 -1.49 -16.91 26.80
C PHE A 170 -3.00 -17.05 26.52
N ASP A 171 -3.41 -18.15 25.88
CA ASP A 171 -4.81 -18.45 25.56
C ASP A 171 -5.65 -18.72 26.81
N ALA A 172 -5.06 -19.37 27.81
CA ALA A 172 -5.68 -19.59 29.12
C ALA A 172 -5.76 -18.31 29.98
N GLY A 173 -5.33 -17.15 29.44
CA GLY A 173 -5.47 -15.85 30.08
C GLY A 173 -4.36 -15.49 31.06
N TYR A 174 -3.28 -16.30 31.16
CA TYR A 174 -2.16 -15.96 32.03
C TYR A 174 -1.44 -14.71 31.51
N ARG A 175 -1.08 -13.79 32.42
CA ARG A 175 -0.35 -12.55 32.13
C ARG A 175 0.69 -12.32 33.23
N LYS A 176 1.76 -11.60 32.91
CA LYS A 176 2.80 -11.22 33.88
C LYS A 176 2.18 -10.35 34.97
N GLN A 177 2.41 -10.70 36.24
CA GLN A 177 2.15 -9.79 37.35
C GLN A 177 3.38 -8.89 37.55
N VAL A 178 3.16 -7.59 37.57
CA VAL A 178 4.16 -6.61 38.03
C VAL A 178 3.99 -6.46 39.54
N ALA A 179 5.07 -6.64 40.29
CA ALA A 179 5.07 -6.32 41.72
C ALA A 179 4.77 -4.82 41.91
N PRO A 180 4.06 -4.42 42.98
CA PRO A 180 3.80 -3.02 43.28
C PRO A 180 5.08 -2.23 43.56
#